data_AF-A0A3D4KMX9-F1
#
_entry.id   AF-A0A3D4KMX9-F1
#
_cell.length_a   1.000
_cell.length_b   1.000
_cell.length_c   1.000
_cell.angle_alpha   90.00
_cell.angle_beta   90.00
_cell.angle_gamma   90.00
#
_symmetry.space_group_name_H-M   'P 1'
#
loop_
_entity.id
_entity.type
_entity.pdbx_description
1 polymer ?
#
loop_
_entity_poly.entity_id
_entity_poly.type
_entity_poly.pdbx_seq_one_letter_code
_entity_poly.pdbx_strand_id
1 'polypeptide(L)'
;MTSEQRQLRQTLGFLRTSFEAIQHSIAGRLDDPLPCWLDTGMLSMLAGELNRCCKEAKPLFAPQVVEQIFLAAQQCELLLKQCPGVLNSAICHRQLAAIMLPLNNALQLIVIPPKRRWPWQRD
;
A
#
# COMPACT_ATOMS: atom_id res chain seq x y z
N MET A 1 20.61 3.92 -5.06
CA MET A 1 19.81 3.28 -4.00
C MET A 1 20.70 2.42 -3.14
N THR A 2 20.60 2.55 -1.81
CA THR A 2 21.28 1.70 -0.82
C THR A 2 20.69 0.28 -0.80
N SER A 3 21.30 -0.65 -0.05
CA SER A 3 20.73 -2.00 0.17
C SER A 3 19.40 -1.92 0.92
N GLU A 4 19.32 -1.11 1.96
CA GLU A 4 18.13 -0.88 2.79
C GLU A 4 16.97 -0.30 1.97
N GLN A 5 17.24 0.71 1.12
CA GLN A 5 16.23 1.26 0.21
C GLN A 5 15.69 0.21 -0.77
N ARG A 6 16.54 -0.70 -1.25
CA ARG A 6 16.11 -1.79 -2.14
C ARG A 6 15.26 -2.81 -1.42
N GLN A 7 15.66 -3.21 -0.22
CA GLN A 7 14.90 -4.13 0.62
C GLN A 7 13.52 -3.54 0.95
N LEU A 8 13.46 -2.29 1.39
CA LEU A 8 12.20 -1.63 1.72
C LEU A 8 11.28 -1.49 0.50
N ARG A 9 11.83 -1.19 -0.69
CA ARG A 9 11.07 -1.20 -1.95
C ARG A 9 10.49 -2.57 -2.27
N GLN A 10 11.27 -3.65 -2.08
CA GLN A 10 10.79 -5.02 -2.30
C GLN A 10 9.66 -5.36 -1.33
N THR A 11 9.81 -5.01 -0.05
CA THR A 11 8.76 -5.20 0.96
C THR A 11 7.47 -4.45 0.59
N LEU A 12 7.57 -3.19 0.16
CA LEU A 12 6.39 -2.43 -0.31
C LEU A 12 5.73 -3.07 -1.53
N GLY A 13 6.52 -3.61 -2.47
CA GLY A 13 6.01 -4.36 -3.62
C GLY A 13 5.30 -5.65 -3.22
N PHE A 14 5.86 -6.38 -2.24
CA PHE A 14 5.21 -7.54 -1.65
C PHE A 14 3.89 -7.16 -0.99
N LEU A 15 3.87 -6.13 -0.12
CA LEU A 15 2.65 -5.66 0.54
C LEU A 15 1.56 -5.28 -0.47
N ARG A 16 1.89 -4.51 -1.51
CA ARG A 16 0.95 -4.15 -2.58
C ARG A 16 0.35 -5.39 -3.25
N THR A 17 1.19 -6.38 -3.55
CA THR A 17 0.74 -7.63 -4.19
C THR A 17 -0.11 -8.47 -3.24
N SER A 18 0.20 -8.46 -1.94
CA SER A 18 -0.62 -9.12 -0.91
C SER A 18 -2.02 -8.51 -0.81
N PHE A 19 -2.16 -7.17 -0.85
CA PHE A 19 -3.48 -6.53 -0.88
C PHE A 19 -4.25 -6.83 -2.17
N GLU A 20 -3.57 -6.91 -3.31
CA GLU A 20 -4.17 -7.31 -4.58
C GLU A 20 -4.67 -8.76 -4.53
N ALA A 21 -3.87 -9.67 -3.98
CA ALA A 21 -4.27 -11.07 -3.79
C ALA A 21 -5.50 -11.20 -2.88
N ILE A 22 -5.55 -10.45 -1.77
CA ILE A 22 -6.73 -10.37 -0.91
C ILE A 22 -7.94 -9.85 -1.68
N GLN A 23 -7.76 -8.79 -2.49
CA GLN A 23 -8.84 -8.24 -3.29
C GLN A 23 -9.40 -9.29 -4.26
N HIS A 24 -8.55 -10.11 -4.87
CA HIS A 24 -8.97 -11.20 -5.76
C HIS A 24 -9.54 -12.41 -5.02
N SER A 25 -9.22 -12.61 -3.75
CA SER A 25 -9.78 -13.71 -2.94
C SER A 25 -11.17 -13.43 -2.38
N ILE A 26 -11.66 -12.17 -2.44
CA ILE A 26 -13.01 -11.83 -2.00
C ILE A 26 -14.01 -12.55 -2.92
N ALA A 27 -14.74 -13.48 -2.34
CA ALA A 27 -15.86 -14.12 -3.00
C ALA A 27 -17.05 -13.15 -3.08
N GLY A 28 -17.79 -13.21 -4.20
CA GLY A 28 -18.95 -12.37 -4.46
C GLY A 28 -18.74 -11.47 -5.68
N ARG A 29 -19.83 -11.15 -6.39
CA ARG A 29 -19.82 -10.13 -7.44
C ARG A 29 -19.72 -8.74 -6.79
N LEU A 30 -19.29 -7.73 -7.54
CA LEU A 30 -19.28 -6.33 -7.07
C LEU A 30 -20.64 -5.83 -6.57
N ASP A 31 -21.73 -6.51 -6.92
CA ASP A 31 -23.09 -6.20 -6.48
C ASP A 31 -23.65 -7.19 -5.45
N ASP A 32 -22.82 -8.06 -4.89
CA ASP A 32 -23.25 -9.08 -3.92
C ASP A 32 -23.51 -8.42 -2.55
N PRO A 33 -24.75 -8.48 -2.02
CA PRO A 33 -25.10 -7.87 -0.74
C PRO A 33 -24.50 -8.61 0.47
N LEU A 34 -23.86 -9.77 0.26
CA LEU A 34 -23.26 -10.54 1.34
C LEU A 34 -22.09 -9.77 2.01
N PRO A 35 -21.92 -9.93 3.34
CA PRO A 35 -20.81 -9.33 4.06
C PRO A 35 -19.48 -9.89 3.52
N CYS A 36 -18.46 -9.03 3.40
CA CYS A 36 -17.15 -9.49 2.95
C CYS A 36 -16.50 -10.37 4.03
N TRP A 37 -16.10 -11.59 3.67
CA TRP A 37 -15.32 -12.46 4.53
C TRP A 37 -13.84 -12.18 4.32
N LEU A 38 -13.36 -11.11 4.97
CA LEU A 38 -11.94 -10.78 5.03
C LEU A 38 -11.28 -11.46 6.21
N ASP A 39 -10.09 -12.03 5.99
CA ASP A 39 -9.22 -12.47 7.08
C ASP A 39 -8.63 -11.24 7.79
N THR A 40 -9.22 -10.87 8.93
CA THR A 40 -8.77 -9.75 9.75
C THR A 40 -7.41 -10.02 10.42
N GLY A 41 -7.03 -11.28 10.59
CA GLY A 41 -5.70 -11.67 11.09
C GLY A 41 -4.62 -11.34 10.07
N MET A 42 -4.82 -11.75 8.82
CA MET A 42 -3.93 -11.41 7.71
C MET A 42 -3.84 -9.88 7.51
N LEU A 43 -4.97 -9.18 7.51
CA LEU A 43 -4.98 -7.72 7.38
C LEU A 43 -4.26 -7.01 8.53
N SER A 44 -4.40 -7.50 9.78
CA SER A 44 -3.70 -6.95 10.94
C SER A 44 -2.19 -7.12 10.84
N MET A 45 -1.74 -8.28 10.34
CA MET A 45 -0.32 -8.53 10.06
C MET A 45 0.22 -7.57 8.99
N LEU A 46 -0.50 -7.39 7.88
CA LEU A 46 -0.10 -6.45 6.82
C LEU A 46 -0.10 -4.99 7.30
N ALA A 47 -1.05 -4.60 8.16
CA ALA A 47 -1.07 -3.28 8.76
C ALA A 47 0.14 -3.04 9.68
N GLY A 48 0.55 -4.06 10.45
CA GLY A 48 1.76 -4.01 11.26
C GLY A 48 3.01 -3.80 10.41
N GLU A 49 3.14 -4.54 9.31
CA GLU A 49 4.26 -4.42 8.38
C GLU A 49 4.26 -3.07 7.64
N LEU A 50 3.10 -2.53 7.25
CA LEU A 50 2.98 -1.18 6.68
C LEU A 50 3.47 -0.11 7.66
N ASN A 51 3.03 -0.20 8.92
CA ASN A 51 3.45 0.73 9.96
C ASN A 51 4.95 0.66 10.24
N ARG A 52 5.53 -0.54 10.18
CA ARG A 52 6.97 -0.74 10.26
C ARG A 52 7.69 -0.09 9.07
N CYS A 53 7.22 -0.34 7.85
CA CYS A 53 7.76 0.27 6.63
C CYS A 53 7.70 1.81 6.70
N CYS A 54 6.63 2.38 7.27
CA CYS A 54 6.51 3.84 7.43
C CYS A 54 7.61 4.40 8.36
N LYS A 55 7.96 3.69 9.44
CA LYS A 55 9.03 4.11 10.37
C LYS A 55 10.40 4.00 9.71
N GLU A 56 10.65 2.90 9.01
CA GLU A 56 11.91 2.64 8.30
C GLU A 56 12.11 3.56 7.08
N ALA A 57 11.03 3.99 6.43
CA ALA A 57 11.07 4.89 5.26
C ALA A 57 11.53 6.31 5.60
N LYS A 58 11.24 6.82 6.81
CA LYS A 58 11.52 8.20 7.23
C LYS A 58 12.97 8.65 7.00
N PRO A 59 14.00 7.89 7.44
CA PRO A 59 15.39 8.26 7.19
C PRO A 59 15.88 7.93 5.77
N LEU A 60 15.15 7.09 5.02
CA LEU A 60 15.64 6.50 3.76
C LEU A 60 15.08 7.17 2.51
N PHE A 61 13.92 7.82 2.56
CA PHE A 61 13.24 8.36 1.39
C PHE A 61 12.78 9.81 1.57
N ALA A 62 12.48 10.47 0.45
CA ALA A 62 11.92 11.81 0.45
C ALA A 62 10.55 11.83 1.17
N PRO A 63 10.16 12.97 1.78
CA PRO A 63 8.90 13.09 2.52
C PRO A 63 7.66 12.64 1.75
N GLN A 64 7.62 12.88 0.44
CA GLN A 64 6.52 12.47 -0.44
C GLN A 64 6.32 10.95 -0.48
N VAL A 65 7.42 10.17 -0.48
CA VAL A 65 7.35 8.70 -0.43
C VAL A 65 6.80 8.25 0.92
N VAL A 66 7.32 8.85 1.99
CA VAL A 66 6.92 8.54 3.38
C VAL A 66 5.44 8.84 3.60
N GLU A 67 4.95 9.96 3.06
CA GLU A 67 3.55 10.36 3.10
C GLU A 67 2.65 9.33 2.41
N GLN A 68 3.02 8.86 1.22
CA GLN A 68 2.24 7.81 0.54
C GLN A 68 2.19 6.51 1.35
N ILE A 69 3.32 6.08 1.94
CA ILE A 69 3.34 4.88 2.80
C ILE A 69 2.47 5.09 4.04
N PHE A 70 2.50 6.27 4.65
CA PHE A 70 1.67 6.62 5.79
C PHE A 70 0.17 6.62 5.45
N LEU A 71 -0.21 7.16 4.29
CA LEU A 71 -1.59 7.12 3.81
C LEU A 71 -2.08 5.69 3.64
N ALA A 72 -1.26 4.80 3.04
CA ALA A 72 -1.59 3.39 2.91
C ALA A 72 -1.81 2.72 4.28
N ALA A 73 -0.96 3.01 5.27
CA ALA A 73 -1.10 2.48 6.63
C ALA A 73 -2.40 2.95 7.29
N GLN A 74 -2.72 4.25 7.19
CA GLN A 74 -3.95 4.82 7.74
C GLN A 74 -5.21 4.21 7.11
N GLN A 75 -5.23 4.02 5.78
CA GLN A 75 -6.35 3.36 5.10
C GLN A 75 -6.51 1.91 5.55
N CYS A 76 -5.41 1.18 5.76
CA CYS A 76 -5.45 -0.18 6.27
C CYS A 76 -6.00 -0.26 7.70
N GLU A 77 -5.63 0.69 8.58
CA GLU A 77 -6.19 0.79 9.93
C GLU A 77 -7.68 1.13 9.93
N LEU A 78 -8.12 2.01 9.03
CA LEU A 78 -9.54 2.34 8.87
C LEU A 78 -10.34 1.13 8.39
N LEU A 79 -9.81 0.36 7.44
CA LEU A 79 -10.41 -0.90 6.98
C LEU A 79 -10.58 -1.89 8.14
N LEU A 80 -9.54 -2.06 8.98
CA LEU A 80 -9.59 -2.97 10.13
C LEU A 80 -10.67 -2.57 11.14
N LYS A 81 -10.85 -1.26 11.40
CA LYS A 81 -11.89 -0.76 12.32
C LYS A 81 -13.32 -1.00 11.82
N GLN A 82 -13.49 -1.24 10.52
CA GLN A 82 -14.79 -1.51 9.88
C GLN A 82 -15.10 -3.01 9.78
N CYS A 83 -14.17 -3.88 10.15
CA CYS A 83 -14.32 -5.33 10.13
C CYS A 83 -14.48 -5.92 11.55
N PRO A 84 -15.27 -6.99 11.74
CA PRO A 84 -16.21 -7.61 10.81
C PRO A 84 -17.61 -6.98 10.83
N GLY A 85 -18.34 -7.02 9.71
CA GLY A 85 -19.80 -6.85 9.69
C GLY A 85 -20.37 -5.53 9.16
N VAL A 86 -19.55 -4.50 8.88
CA VAL A 86 -20.02 -3.22 8.31
C VAL A 86 -19.92 -3.19 6.78
N LEU A 87 -19.06 -4.04 6.20
CA LEU A 87 -18.67 -3.97 4.80
C LEU A 87 -19.30 -5.08 3.95
N ASN A 88 -19.87 -4.70 2.80
CA ASN A 88 -20.17 -5.63 1.71
C ASN A 88 -18.95 -5.79 0.79
N SER A 89 -18.99 -6.80 -0.09
CA SER A 89 -17.92 -7.09 -1.06
C SER A 89 -17.48 -5.84 -1.85
N ALA A 90 -18.42 -5.06 -2.37
CA ALA A 90 -18.18 -3.85 -3.15
C ALA A 90 -17.34 -2.80 -2.40
N ILE A 91 -17.71 -2.52 -1.16
CA ILE A 91 -17.00 -1.53 -0.33
C ILE A 91 -15.62 -2.07 0.02
N CYS A 92 -15.51 -3.36 0.33
CA CYS A 92 -14.23 -4.01 0.61
C CYS A 92 -13.25 -3.87 -0.57
N HIS A 93 -13.71 -4.12 -1.80
CA HIS A 93 -12.92 -3.92 -3.02
C HIS A 93 -12.41 -2.47 -3.13
N ARG A 94 -13.28 -1.48 -2.88
CA ARG A 94 -12.93 -0.05 -2.95
C ARG A 94 -11.92 0.34 -1.88
N GLN A 95 -12.07 -0.14 -0.65
CA GLN A 95 -11.13 0.14 0.44
C GLN A 95 -9.76 -0.46 0.15
N LEU A 96 -9.69 -1.69 -0.36
CA LEU A 96 -8.42 -2.30 -0.78
C LEU A 96 -7.77 -1.51 -1.94
N ALA A 97 -8.55 -1.04 -2.90
CA ALA A 97 -8.05 -0.16 -3.96
C ALA A 97 -7.48 1.15 -3.41
N ALA A 98 -8.13 1.73 -2.39
CA ALA A 98 -7.67 2.95 -1.70
C ALA A 98 -6.36 2.75 -0.92
N ILE A 99 -6.05 1.53 -0.47
CA ILE A 99 -4.75 1.17 0.12
C ILE A 99 -3.68 0.95 -0.96
N MET A 100 -4.04 0.27 -2.05
CA MET A 100 -3.10 -0.04 -3.13
C MET A 100 -2.65 1.19 -3.91
N LEU A 101 -3.52 2.20 -4.09
CA LEU A 101 -3.20 3.43 -4.80
C LEU A 101 -1.97 4.17 -4.21
N PRO A 102 -1.93 4.53 -2.92
CA PRO A 102 -0.76 5.17 -2.33
C PRO A 102 0.47 4.26 -2.34
N LEU A 103 0.32 2.93 -2.24
CA LEU A 103 1.47 2.01 -2.39
C LEU A 103 2.06 2.05 -3.80
N ASN A 104 1.22 2.07 -4.83
CA ASN A 104 1.69 2.22 -6.22
C ASN A 104 2.41 3.56 -6.41
N ASN A 105 1.86 4.65 -5.86
CA ASN A 105 2.49 5.97 -5.93
C ASN A 105 3.85 5.97 -5.22
N ALA A 106 3.95 5.40 -4.02
CA ALA A 106 5.21 5.26 -3.30
C ALA A 106 6.26 4.49 -4.13
N LEU A 107 5.86 3.36 -4.71
CA LEU A 107 6.74 2.54 -5.55
C LEU A 107 7.20 3.29 -6.81
N GLN A 108 6.33 4.08 -7.44
CA GLN A 108 6.69 4.91 -8.59
C GLN A 108 7.67 6.02 -8.20
N LEU A 109 7.48 6.67 -7.06
CA LEU A 109 8.36 7.73 -6.57
C LEU A 109 9.76 7.20 -6.20
N ILE A 110 9.84 5.99 -5.63
CA ILE A 110 11.13 5.33 -5.31
C ILE A 110 11.92 5.00 -6.60
N VAL A 111 11.25 4.84 -7.74
CA VAL A 111 11.86 4.49 -9.04
C VAL A 111 12.49 5.70 -9.75
N ILE A 112 12.28 6.94 -9.30
CA ILE A 112 12.80 8.14 -9.97
C ILE A 112 14.15 8.54 -9.34
N PRO A 113 15.31 8.17 -9.92
CA PRO A 113 16.43 9.09 -9.84
C PRO A 113 16.01 10.34 -10.61
N PRO A 114 16.25 11.56 -10.10
CA PRO A 114 16.05 12.75 -10.93
C PRO A 114 16.80 12.51 -12.23
N LYS A 115 16.13 12.70 -13.38
CA LYS A 115 16.80 12.64 -14.70
C LYS A 115 18.12 13.38 -14.53
N ARG A 116 19.24 12.64 -14.58
CA ARG A 116 20.56 13.26 -14.61
C ARG A 116 20.51 14.16 -15.83
N ARG A 117 20.33 15.47 -15.62
CA ARG A 117 20.55 16.44 -16.68
C ARG A 117 22.03 16.32 -16.96
N TRP A 118 22.34 15.81 -18.14
CA TRP A 118 23.72 15.78 -18.56
C TRP A 118 24.21 17.23 -18.72
N PRO A 119 25.50 17.52 -18.43
CA PRO A 119 26.01 18.89 -18.42
C PRO A 119 25.77 19.67 -19.73
N TRP A 120 25.57 18.98 -20.84
CA TRP A 120 25.31 19.55 -22.17
C TRP A 120 23.84 19.89 -22.47
N GLN A 121 22.90 19.70 -21.54
CA GLN A 121 21.48 20.06 -21.72
C GLN A 121 21.12 21.42 -21.10
N ARG A 122 22.09 22.34 -20.99
CA ARG A 122 21.84 23.74 -20.63
C ARG A 122 21.83 24.56 -21.93
N ASP A 123 20.64 24.74 -22.48
CA ASP A 123 20.34 25.83 -23.41
C ASP A 123 19.43 26.84 -22.69
#